data_AF-A0A941SUF7-F1
#
_entry.id   AF-A0A941SUF7-F1
#
_cell.length_a   1.000
_cell.length_b   1.000
_cell.length_c   1.000
_cell.angle_alpha   90.00
_cell.angle_beta   90.00
_cell.angle_gamma   90.00
#
_symmetry.space_group_name_H-M   'P 1'
#
loop_
_entity.id
_entity.type
_entity.pdbx_description
1 polymer ?
#
loop_
_entity_poly.entity_id
_entity_poly.type
_entity_poly.pdbx_seq_one_letter_code
_entity_poly.pdbx_strand_id
1 'polypeptide(L)'
;WESVGVGHKIAAEGVTWDRATTLYKGATLFTQPFVDTGRSVFPPFVNISQTRTEELLDEQIAAAAHITPLWDHGVEQIEQDEAGVTLHCRRADGTPIEVRAPYAIVAAGSAPRELRHQLGVSFNGRSFDDKFLICDIRADLPGWERERRFYFDPEWNPGRQVLIHPCPDSTFRIDWQVPGDYDIEQEEASGALDARIRQIIGDKPYEIVWKSVYRFHSRMVDRMRVGRVLLAGDFAHIVSPFGARGLNTGVMDAENAAWKLAFVLRGWADDTLLDSYDSERCAASRENIEVTGKTMDFLVPHTEEQHRIRVERLTAALTDASVHPQIDSGRLSEPFWYVDSPLTTPDAKHPFAGRPPRGHVPPPGPGVVLPDVPVRMADMDCTRLRQLARDGLLLLTGSAVDLHRLREQAQNASAAPLRVLRIADIDAEGALQQALQTRPDEVWVVRPDAHIAAVCAAGDDQAVRAALQRVMGRRAHAPV
;
A
#
# COMPACT_ATOMS: atom_id res chain seq x y z
N TRP A 1 4.45 3.37 -7.93
CA TRP A 1 5.85 3.70 -8.23
C TRP A 1 6.16 3.64 -9.72
N GLU A 2 6.06 2.48 -10.37
CA GLU A 2 6.38 2.39 -11.80
C GLU A 2 5.47 3.26 -12.68
N SER A 3 4.17 3.35 -12.37
CA SER A 3 3.23 4.24 -13.07
C SER A 3 3.58 5.73 -13.00
N VAL A 4 4.46 6.14 -12.09
CA VAL A 4 4.93 7.53 -11.95
C VAL A 4 6.43 7.65 -12.28
N GLY A 5 7.01 6.64 -12.96
CA GLY A 5 8.35 6.72 -13.54
C GLY A 5 9.53 6.44 -12.61
N VAL A 6 9.30 6.04 -11.35
CA VAL A 6 10.37 5.81 -10.36
C VAL A 6 10.57 4.34 -9.98
N GLY A 7 9.71 3.43 -10.47
CA GLY A 7 9.69 2.02 -10.04
C GLY A 7 10.99 1.28 -10.32
N HIS A 8 11.49 1.36 -11.56
CA HIS A 8 12.78 0.76 -11.93
C HIS A 8 13.96 1.29 -11.12
N LYS A 9 14.04 2.60 -10.88
CA LYS A 9 15.12 3.22 -10.11
C LYS A 9 15.07 2.79 -8.64
N ILE A 10 13.87 2.78 -8.04
CA ILE A 10 13.65 2.23 -6.69
C ILE A 10 14.11 0.77 -6.60
N ALA A 11 13.73 -0.07 -7.56
CA ALA A 11 14.09 -1.49 -7.55
C ALA A 11 15.59 -1.74 -7.74
N ALA A 12 16.27 -0.87 -8.50
CA ALA A 12 17.71 -0.96 -8.74
C ALA A 12 18.55 -0.46 -7.56
N GLU A 13 18.13 0.63 -6.91
CA GLU A 13 18.84 1.24 -5.78
C GLU A 13 18.51 0.57 -4.43
N GLY A 14 17.33 -0.05 -4.32
CA GLY A 14 16.89 -0.72 -3.10
C GLY A 14 17.49 -2.11 -2.90
N VAL A 15 17.30 -2.65 -1.69
CA VAL A 15 17.73 -4.01 -1.34
C VAL A 15 16.54 -4.96 -1.36
N THR A 16 16.66 -6.05 -2.10
CA THR A 16 15.72 -7.17 -2.05
C THR A 16 16.19 -8.20 -1.03
N TRP A 17 15.28 -8.67 -0.18
CA TRP A 17 15.56 -9.78 0.73
C TRP A 17 15.22 -11.11 0.05
N ASP A 18 16.07 -12.12 0.21
CA ASP A 18 15.82 -13.48 -0.28
C ASP A 18 14.96 -14.28 0.70
N ARG A 19 15.02 -13.92 2.00
CA ARG A 19 14.33 -14.64 3.07
C ARG A 19 14.04 -13.78 4.30
N ALA A 20 13.07 -14.21 5.09
CA ALA A 20 12.78 -13.71 6.42
C ALA A 20 12.83 -14.84 7.45
N THR A 21 13.70 -14.73 8.43
CA THR A 21 13.88 -15.74 9.49
C THR A 21 13.28 -15.24 10.80
N THR A 22 12.46 -16.09 11.43
CA THR A 22 11.88 -15.84 12.75
C THR A 22 12.55 -16.74 13.78
N LEU A 23 13.06 -16.16 14.86
CA LEU A 23 13.77 -16.83 15.93
C LEU A 23 13.05 -16.63 17.27
N TYR A 24 13.19 -17.58 18.19
CA TYR A 24 12.75 -17.48 19.57
C TYR A 24 13.85 -17.99 20.50
N LYS A 25 14.29 -17.16 21.46
CA LYS A 25 15.40 -17.50 22.39
C LYS A 25 16.64 -18.07 21.67
N GLY A 26 17.01 -17.45 20.55
CA GLY A 26 18.15 -17.85 19.73
C GLY A 26 17.93 -19.04 18.79
N ALA A 27 16.85 -19.81 18.94
CA ALA A 27 16.53 -20.91 18.04
C ALA A 27 15.69 -20.42 16.85
N THR A 28 16.04 -20.86 15.64
CA THR A 28 15.22 -20.60 14.45
C THR A 28 13.92 -21.39 14.52
N LEU A 29 12.79 -20.67 14.48
CA LEU A 29 11.46 -21.29 14.35
C LEU A 29 11.20 -21.69 12.90
N PHE A 30 11.29 -20.71 11.99
CA PHE A 30 11.11 -20.92 10.56
C PHE A 30 11.76 -19.81 9.74
N THR A 31 12.05 -20.12 8.49
CA THR A 31 12.53 -19.18 7.48
C THR A 31 11.58 -19.19 6.30
N GLN A 32 11.02 -18.03 5.98
CA GLN A 32 10.15 -17.83 4.82
C GLN A 32 11.01 -17.30 3.65
N PRO A 33 11.13 -18.03 2.52
CA PRO A 33 11.76 -17.48 1.34
C PRO A 33 10.85 -16.44 0.67
N PHE A 34 11.45 -15.40 0.10
CA PHE A 34 10.82 -14.49 -0.85
C PHE A 34 11.16 -14.98 -2.26
N VAL A 35 10.27 -15.79 -2.82
CA VAL A 35 10.47 -16.40 -4.14
C VAL A 35 9.86 -15.48 -5.20
N ASP A 36 10.69 -15.03 -6.13
CA ASP A 36 10.18 -14.49 -7.39
C ASP A 36 9.66 -15.64 -8.25
N THR A 37 8.40 -15.54 -8.67
CA THR A 37 7.78 -16.55 -9.54
C THR A 37 8.10 -16.32 -11.03
N GLY A 38 8.97 -15.33 -11.34
CA GLY A 38 9.45 -15.03 -12.68
C GLY A 38 8.44 -14.29 -13.56
N ARG A 39 7.35 -13.80 -12.97
CA ARG A 39 6.26 -13.09 -13.69
C ARG A 39 6.37 -11.57 -13.63
N SER A 40 7.12 -11.08 -12.65
CA SER A 40 7.34 -9.65 -12.41
C SER A 40 8.76 -9.26 -12.81
N VAL A 41 8.93 -8.09 -13.43
CA VAL A 41 10.25 -7.48 -13.63
C VAL A 41 10.79 -6.85 -12.34
N PHE A 42 9.93 -6.69 -11.35
CA PHE A 42 10.27 -6.23 -10.01
C PHE A 42 10.39 -7.41 -9.06
N PRO A 43 11.35 -7.37 -8.12
CA PRO A 43 11.45 -8.36 -7.06
C PRO A 43 10.18 -8.37 -6.19
N PRO A 44 9.93 -9.46 -5.43
CA PRO A 44 8.75 -9.58 -4.58
C PRO A 44 8.66 -8.49 -3.49
N PHE A 45 9.80 -7.89 -3.13
CA PHE A 45 9.91 -6.83 -2.14
C PHE A 45 11.17 -5.99 -2.38
N VAL A 46 11.09 -4.68 -2.14
CA VAL A 46 12.24 -3.75 -2.18
C VAL A 46 12.27 -2.96 -0.88
N ASN A 47 13.40 -3.01 -0.18
CA ASN A 47 13.69 -2.12 0.95
C ASN A 47 14.52 -0.93 0.46
N ILE A 48 13.97 0.27 0.60
CA ILE A 48 14.64 1.53 0.28
C ILE A 48 14.20 2.57 1.30
N SER A 49 15.05 3.57 1.58
CA SER A 49 14.68 4.65 2.50
C SER A 49 13.55 5.50 1.92
N GLN A 50 12.69 6.02 2.80
CA GLN A 50 11.64 6.95 2.42
C GLN A 50 12.23 8.23 1.83
N THR A 51 13.30 8.78 2.44
CA THR A 51 14.01 9.96 1.93
C THR A 51 14.43 9.79 0.47
N ARG A 52 15.03 8.64 0.13
CA ARG A 52 15.42 8.39 -1.26
C ARG A 52 14.22 8.26 -2.17
N THR A 53 13.15 7.61 -1.72
CA THR A 53 11.90 7.51 -2.49
C THR A 53 11.30 8.90 -2.76
N GLU A 54 11.30 9.78 -1.76
CA GLU A 54 10.81 11.16 -1.88
C GLU A 54 11.66 12.00 -2.83
N GLU A 55 12.99 11.91 -2.75
CA GLU A 55 13.91 12.57 -3.71
C GLU A 55 13.60 12.18 -5.16
N LEU A 56 13.35 10.89 -5.41
CA LEU A 56 12.99 10.41 -6.75
C LEU A 56 11.65 10.96 -7.23
N LEU A 57 10.69 11.14 -6.32
CA LEU A 57 9.40 11.77 -6.64
C LEU A 57 9.55 13.27 -6.86
N ASP A 58 10.40 13.95 -6.09
CA ASP A 58 10.71 15.36 -6.28
C ASP A 58 11.39 15.61 -7.64
N GLU A 59 12.28 14.71 -8.08
CA GLU A 59 12.84 14.70 -9.44
C GLU A 59 11.72 14.64 -10.50
N GLN A 60 10.70 13.78 -10.31
CA GLN A 60 9.55 13.69 -11.22
C GLN A 60 8.66 14.93 -11.16
N ILE A 61 8.42 15.47 -9.96
CA ILE A 61 7.64 16.69 -9.76
C ILE A 61 8.31 17.88 -10.45
N ALA A 62 9.62 18.03 -10.30
CA ALA A 62 10.40 19.09 -10.95
C ALA A 62 10.39 18.98 -12.48
N ALA A 63 10.32 17.76 -13.02
CA ALA A 63 10.21 17.51 -14.46
C ALA A 63 8.77 17.66 -15.00
N ALA A 64 7.76 17.65 -14.14
CA ALA A 64 6.36 17.70 -14.54
C ALA A 64 5.87 19.12 -14.83
N ALA A 65 5.55 19.41 -16.09
CA ALA A 65 5.10 20.73 -16.54
C ALA A 65 3.77 21.22 -15.91
N HIS A 66 3.01 20.33 -15.27
CA HIS A 66 1.68 20.61 -14.71
C HIS A 66 1.64 20.62 -13.18
N ILE A 67 2.79 20.50 -12.52
CA ILE A 67 2.90 20.53 -11.05
C ILE A 67 3.67 21.79 -10.66
N THR A 68 3.12 22.55 -9.70
CA THR A 68 3.79 23.71 -9.12
C THR A 68 4.00 23.47 -7.63
N PRO A 69 5.22 23.08 -7.20
CA PRO A 69 5.50 22.89 -5.78
C PRO A 69 5.59 24.24 -5.07
N LEU A 70 4.90 24.35 -3.92
CA LEU A 70 4.96 25.51 -3.03
C LEU A 70 5.52 25.09 -1.67
N TRP A 71 6.85 24.97 -1.60
CA TRP A 71 7.57 24.68 -0.35
C TRP A 71 7.52 25.86 0.60
N ASP A 72 7.64 25.62 1.91
CA ASP A 72 7.56 26.65 2.95
C ASP A 72 6.21 27.39 3.02
N HIS A 73 5.12 26.73 2.61
CA HIS A 73 3.74 27.22 2.71
C HIS A 73 2.92 26.33 3.67
N GLY A 74 2.93 26.65 4.96
CA GLY A 74 2.19 25.90 5.97
C GLY A 74 0.69 26.19 5.89
N VAL A 75 -0.14 25.17 5.67
CA VAL A 75 -1.61 25.31 5.69
C VAL A 75 -2.10 25.43 7.13
N GLU A 76 -2.78 26.53 7.45
CA GLU A 76 -3.32 26.81 8.80
C GLU A 76 -4.83 26.58 8.87
N GLN A 77 -5.54 26.82 7.76
CA GLN A 77 -6.99 26.69 7.69
C GLN A 77 -7.47 26.19 6.34
N ILE A 78 -8.54 25.40 6.36
CA ILE A 78 -9.22 24.87 5.16
C ILE A 78 -10.69 25.27 5.21
N GLU A 79 -11.14 26.02 4.20
CA GLU A 79 -12.54 26.35 3.97
C GLU A 79 -13.01 25.76 2.64
N GLN A 80 -14.30 25.50 2.50
CA GLN A 80 -14.87 25.04 1.24
C GLN A 80 -16.31 25.52 1.07
N ASP A 81 -16.72 25.65 -0.19
CA ASP A 81 -18.06 25.99 -0.61
C ASP A 81 -18.48 25.12 -1.82
N GLU A 82 -19.64 25.41 -2.42
CA GLU A 82 -20.17 24.65 -3.55
C GLU A 82 -19.23 24.64 -4.77
N ALA A 83 -18.35 25.64 -4.93
CA ALA A 83 -17.47 25.81 -6.08
C ALA A 83 -16.03 25.31 -5.86
N GLY A 84 -15.58 25.09 -4.62
CA GLY A 84 -14.18 24.71 -4.38
C GLY A 84 -13.73 24.75 -2.92
N VAL A 85 -12.41 24.67 -2.74
CA VAL A 85 -11.69 24.67 -1.46
C VAL A 85 -10.70 25.83 -1.45
N THR A 86 -10.71 26.62 -0.37
CA THR A 86 -9.75 27.69 -0.06
C THR A 86 -8.80 27.20 1.04
N LEU A 87 -7.50 27.22 0.76
CA LEU A 87 -6.45 26.97 1.74
C LEU A 87 -5.88 28.31 2.19
N HIS A 88 -5.90 28.59 3.49
CA HIS A 88 -5.19 29.72 4.07
C HIS A 88 -3.84 29.21 4.57
N CYS A 89 -2.79 29.70 3.95
CA CYS A 89 -1.42 29.29 4.19
C CYS A 89 -0.60 30.43 4.78
N ARG A 90 0.47 30.07 5.49
CA ARG A 90 1.50 31.00 5.96
C ARG A 90 2.83 30.62 5.35
N ARG A 91 3.50 31.58 4.72
CA ARG A 91 4.86 31.44 4.20
C ARG A 91 5.86 31.40 5.35
N ALA A 92 7.07 30.87 5.14
CA ALA A 92 8.13 30.89 6.16
C ALA A 92 8.48 32.29 6.68
N ASP A 93 8.29 33.35 5.88
CA ASP A 93 8.47 34.75 6.30
C ASP A 93 7.29 35.32 7.12
N GLY A 94 6.28 34.50 7.41
CA GLY A 94 5.07 34.86 8.16
C GLY A 94 3.95 35.45 7.31
N THR A 95 4.17 35.70 6.02
CA THR A 95 3.18 36.30 5.11
C THR A 95 2.00 35.35 4.88
N PRO A 96 0.74 35.80 5.09
CA PRO A 96 -0.43 35.00 4.74
C PRO A 96 -0.64 34.95 3.22
N ILE A 97 -1.05 33.80 2.70
CA ILE A 97 -1.39 33.58 1.30
C ILE A 97 -2.55 32.61 1.18
N GLU A 98 -3.42 32.84 0.19
CA GLU A 98 -4.56 31.98 -0.10
C GLU A 98 -4.35 31.20 -1.39
N VAL A 99 -4.72 29.92 -1.37
CA VAL A 99 -4.73 29.06 -2.55
C VAL A 99 -6.13 28.50 -2.74
N ARG A 100 -6.73 28.76 -3.90
CA ARG A 100 -8.08 28.29 -4.25
C ARG A 100 -8.02 27.23 -5.33
N ALA A 101 -8.72 26.12 -5.12
CA ALA A 101 -8.83 25.01 -6.08
C ALA A 101 -10.23 24.36 -6.08
N PRO A 102 -10.63 23.62 -7.12
CA PRO A 102 -11.92 22.91 -7.13
C PRO A 102 -12.01 21.77 -6.11
N TYR A 103 -10.87 21.14 -5.79
CA TYR A 103 -10.74 20.06 -4.81
C TYR A 103 -9.37 20.16 -4.12
N ALA A 104 -9.24 19.53 -2.95
CA ALA A 104 -7.97 19.38 -2.24
C ALA A 104 -7.76 17.94 -1.77
N ILE A 105 -6.51 17.48 -1.79
CA ILE A 105 -6.07 16.25 -1.12
C ILE A 105 -5.18 16.66 0.05
N VAL A 106 -5.53 16.26 1.26
CA VAL A 106 -4.75 16.55 2.47
C VAL A 106 -3.92 15.32 2.82
N ALA A 107 -2.61 15.44 2.60
CA ALA A 107 -1.60 14.43 2.93
C ALA A 107 -0.54 15.00 3.91
N ALA A 108 -0.99 15.76 4.91
CA ALA A 108 -0.14 16.59 5.78
C ALA A 108 0.52 15.83 6.96
N GLY A 109 0.61 14.50 6.90
CA GLY A 109 1.07 13.67 8.00
C GLY A 109 0.13 13.65 9.21
N SER A 110 0.54 12.98 10.29
CA SER A 110 -0.33 12.78 11.46
C SER A 110 -0.34 13.96 12.44
N ALA A 111 0.63 14.89 12.36
CA ALA A 111 0.79 15.99 13.31
C ALA A 111 -0.33 17.06 13.28
N PRO A 112 -0.86 17.51 12.12
CA PRO A 112 -1.82 18.62 12.05
C PRO A 112 -3.24 18.27 12.55
N ARG A 113 -3.42 18.16 13.87
CA ARG A 113 -4.70 17.81 14.52
C ARG A 113 -5.79 18.85 14.29
N GLU A 114 -5.45 20.14 14.31
CA GLU A 114 -6.43 21.20 14.13
C GLU A 114 -7.08 21.17 12.74
N LEU A 115 -6.34 20.79 11.69
CA LEU A 115 -6.93 20.61 10.36
C LEU A 115 -7.99 19.49 10.35
N ARG A 116 -7.78 18.40 11.10
CA ARG A 116 -8.83 17.37 11.27
C ARG A 116 -10.05 17.91 12.02
N HIS A 117 -9.84 18.72 13.07
CA HIS A 117 -10.94 19.35 13.81
C HIS A 117 -11.76 20.30 12.92
N GLN A 118 -11.09 21.14 12.12
CA GLN A 118 -11.75 22.05 11.17
C GLN A 118 -12.59 21.30 10.14
N LEU A 119 -12.09 20.16 9.64
CA LEU A 119 -12.82 19.28 8.72
C LEU A 119 -13.88 18.41 9.43
N GLY A 120 -13.98 18.51 10.76
CA GLY A 120 -14.94 17.78 11.58
C GLY A 120 -14.75 16.27 11.61
N VAL A 121 -13.55 15.77 11.29
CA VAL A 121 -13.24 14.33 11.25
C VAL A 121 -12.59 13.87 12.56
N SER A 122 -12.97 12.69 13.01
CA SER A 122 -12.35 12.04 14.18
C SER A 122 -10.99 11.46 13.83
N PHE A 123 -10.22 11.03 14.84
CA PHE A 123 -8.97 10.27 14.62
C PHE A 123 -8.83 9.18 15.69
N ASN A 124 -9.78 8.25 15.62
CA ASN A 124 -10.02 7.24 16.64
C ASN A 124 -9.06 6.07 16.48
N GLY A 125 -8.73 5.44 17.61
CA GLY A 125 -7.84 4.29 17.66
C GLY A 125 -7.11 4.19 18.99
N ARG A 126 -5.96 3.52 19.00
CA ARG A 126 -5.18 3.23 20.21
C ARG A 126 -3.71 3.60 20.06
N SER A 127 -3.05 3.76 21.20
CA SER A 127 -1.60 3.92 21.33
C SER A 127 -1.06 2.73 22.09
N PHE A 128 0.15 2.28 21.77
CA PHE A 128 0.79 1.17 22.47
C PHE A 128 1.73 1.72 23.55
N ASP A 129 1.81 1.07 24.70
CA ASP A 129 2.54 1.60 25.87
C ASP A 129 4.05 1.61 25.64
N ASP A 130 4.56 0.53 25.07
CA ASP A 130 5.96 0.38 24.71
C ASP A 130 6.40 1.36 23.61
N LYS A 131 7.69 1.65 23.65
CA LYS A 131 8.41 2.42 22.65
C LYS A 131 9.22 1.47 21.77
N PHE A 132 9.71 2.01 20.66
CA PHE A 132 10.61 1.32 19.76
C PHE A 132 11.82 2.19 19.48
N LEU A 133 13.00 1.64 19.76
CA LEU A 133 14.28 2.23 19.39
C LEU A 133 14.65 1.69 18.01
N ILE A 134 14.73 2.58 17.03
CA ILE A 134 15.32 2.29 15.73
C ILE A 134 16.73 2.85 15.72
N CYS A 135 17.69 2.03 15.29
CA CYS A 135 19.06 2.44 15.01
C CYS A 135 19.49 1.86 13.66
N ASP A 136 19.85 2.74 12.74
CA ASP A 136 20.50 2.38 11.48
C ASP A 136 22.00 2.42 11.71
N ILE A 137 22.65 1.27 11.57
CA ILE A 137 24.11 1.15 11.65
C ILE A 137 24.68 0.79 10.29
N ARG A 138 25.78 1.43 9.91
CA ARG A 138 26.59 0.99 8.78
C ARG A 138 27.64 0.01 9.30
N ALA A 139 27.61 -1.22 8.80
CA ALA A 139 28.52 -2.28 9.24
C ALA A 139 28.69 -3.33 8.14
N ASP A 140 29.86 -3.99 8.10
CA ASP A 140 30.07 -5.16 7.25
C ASP A 140 29.65 -6.43 8.00
N LEU A 141 28.51 -7.01 7.61
CA LEU A 141 27.93 -8.21 8.21
C LEU A 141 27.75 -9.32 7.15
N PRO A 142 28.82 -10.07 6.81
CA PRO A 142 28.77 -11.10 5.78
C PRO A 142 27.66 -12.13 6.02
N GLY A 143 26.83 -12.35 5.00
CA GLY A 143 25.71 -13.29 5.01
C GLY A 143 24.38 -12.75 5.55
N TRP A 144 24.30 -11.46 5.92
CA TRP A 144 23.09 -10.81 6.43
C TRP A 144 22.49 -9.81 5.42
N GLU A 145 23.13 -9.61 4.27
CA GLU A 145 22.86 -8.57 3.28
C GLU A 145 21.51 -8.70 2.59
N ARG A 146 20.90 -9.90 2.66
CA ARG A 146 19.63 -10.23 1.99
C ARG A 146 18.62 -10.94 2.90
N GLU A 147 18.76 -10.78 4.22
CA GLU A 147 17.91 -11.47 5.18
C GLU A 147 17.30 -10.52 6.20
N ARG A 148 15.97 -10.57 6.31
CA ARG A 148 15.27 -10.00 7.46
C ARG A 148 15.28 -11.00 8.61
N ARG A 149 15.64 -10.57 9.82
CA ARG A 149 15.65 -11.41 11.03
C ARG A 149 14.74 -10.82 12.10
N PHE A 150 13.83 -11.63 12.61
CA PHE A 150 12.91 -11.24 13.68
C PHE A 150 13.13 -12.13 14.89
N TYR A 151 13.53 -11.54 16.00
CA TYR A 151 13.84 -12.22 17.25
C TYR A 151 12.71 -12.00 18.25
N PHE A 152 12.11 -13.09 18.71
CA PHE A 152 11.27 -13.11 19.88
C PHE A 152 12.11 -13.47 21.11
N ASP A 153 12.05 -12.63 22.14
CA ASP A 153 12.67 -12.89 23.43
C ASP A 153 14.14 -13.36 23.32
N PRO A 154 15.00 -12.62 22.58
CA PRO A 154 16.42 -12.96 22.57
C PRO A 154 17.02 -12.66 23.96
N GLU A 155 18.07 -13.39 24.35
CA GLU A 155 18.74 -13.23 25.65
C GLU A 155 19.21 -11.80 25.93
N TRP A 156 19.53 -11.06 24.87
CA TRP A 156 19.98 -9.67 24.88
C TRP A 156 18.84 -8.63 24.79
N ASN A 157 17.58 -9.07 24.72
CA ASN A 157 16.39 -8.21 24.88
C ASN A 157 15.22 -9.01 25.49
N PRO A 158 15.36 -9.50 26.73
CA PRO A 158 14.44 -10.48 27.31
C PRO A 158 13.01 -9.96 27.42
N GLY A 159 12.04 -10.85 27.16
CA GLY A 159 10.60 -10.59 27.11
C GLY A 159 10.12 -9.83 25.87
N ARG A 160 11.04 -9.26 25.08
CA ARG A 160 10.76 -8.27 24.03
C ARG A 160 11.22 -8.76 22.66
N GLN A 161 10.76 -8.11 21.59
CA GLN A 161 11.21 -8.43 20.23
C GLN A 161 12.28 -7.48 19.70
N VAL A 162 13.03 -7.98 18.72
CA VAL A 162 13.97 -7.18 17.94
C VAL A 162 13.88 -7.58 16.47
N LEU A 163 13.78 -6.59 15.58
CA LEU A 163 13.81 -6.78 14.14
C LEU A 163 15.12 -6.21 13.59
N ILE A 164 15.81 -6.99 12.76
CA ILE A 164 17.02 -6.57 12.06
C ILE A 164 16.81 -6.80 10.57
N HIS A 165 17.11 -5.79 9.75
CA HIS A 165 17.07 -5.97 8.30
C HIS A 165 18.09 -5.09 7.56
N PRO A 166 18.64 -5.58 6.43
CA PRO A 166 19.54 -4.82 5.60
C PRO A 166 18.78 -3.75 4.79
N CYS A 167 19.43 -2.62 4.63
CA CYS A 167 19.09 -1.46 3.82
C CYS A 167 20.25 -1.17 2.83
N PRO A 168 20.07 -0.28 1.85
CA PRO A 168 21.17 0.13 0.97
C PRO A 168 22.42 0.62 1.72
N ASP A 169 23.56 0.61 1.04
CA ASP A 169 24.86 1.14 1.53
C ASP A 169 25.43 0.44 2.78
N SER A 170 25.28 -0.89 2.86
CA SER A 170 25.71 -1.71 4.01
C SER A 170 25.13 -1.21 5.34
N THR A 171 23.93 -0.64 5.28
CA THR A 171 23.19 -0.18 6.45
C THR A 171 22.28 -1.30 6.95
N PHE A 172 22.23 -1.50 8.26
CA PHE A 172 21.33 -2.42 8.93
C PHE A 172 20.45 -1.63 9.88
N ARG A 173 19.14 -1.73 9.69
CA ARG A 173 18.17 -1.19 10.63
C ARG A 173 17.93 -2.22 11.72
N ILE A 174 18.13 -1.79 12.96
CA ILE A 174 17.81 -2.56 14.16
C ILE A 174 16.68 -1.85 14.89
N ASP A 175 15.56 -2.55 15.09
CA ASP A 175 14.37 -2.07 15.77
C ASP A 175 14.18 -2.90 17.05
N TRP A 176 14.48 -2.30 18.20
CA TRP A 176 14.22 -2.89 19.51
C TRP A 176 12.89 -2.39 20.06
N GLN A 177 12.03 -3.32 20.45
CA GLN A 177 10.99 -2.99 21.42
C GLN A 177 11.67 -2.67 22.76
N VAL A 178 11.32 -1.52 23.33
CA VAL A 178 11.84 -1.00 24.59
C VAL A 178 10.70 -0.54 25.51
N PRO A 179 10.92 -0.49 26.83
CA PRO A 179 9.92 0.01 27.78
C PRO A 179 9.39 1.41 27.46
N GLY A 180 8.17 1.72 27.88
CA GLY A 180 7.54 3.02 27.63
C GLY A 180 8.26 4.23 28.26
N ASP A 181 9.04 3.99 29.30
CA ASP A 181 9.90 4.96 30.01
C ASP A 181 11.35 4.98 29.49
N TYR A 182 11.67 4.21 28.44
CA TYR A 182 13.01 4.18 27.85
C TYR A 182 13.48 5.56 27.40
N ASP A 183 14.75 5.86 27.72
CA ASP A 183 15.47 7.10 27.44
C ASP A 183 16.78 6.79 26.70
N ILE A 184 16.86 7.24 25.45
CA ILE A 184 18.03 7.04 24.60
C ILE A 184 19.23 7.87 25.05
N GLU A 185 19.02 9.10 25.54
CA GLU A 185 20.12 9.98 25.94
C GLU A 185 20.85 9.38 27.14
N GLN A 186 20.10 8.79 28.07
CA GLN A 186 20.66 8.06 29.21
C GLN A 186 21.41 6.78 28.79
N GLU A 187 20.84 5.98 27.88
CA GLU A 187 21.48 4.73 27.42
C GLU A 187 22.81 5.04 26.68
N GLU A 188 22.88 6.15 25.97
CA GLU A 188 24.11 6.59 25.31
C GLU A 188 25.15 7.13 26.28
N ALA A 189 24.77 8.00 27.22
CA ALA A 189 25.68 8.56 28.21
C ALA A 189 26.36 7.46 29.06
N SER A 190 25.68 6.33 29.24
CA SER A 190 26.22 5.17 29.97
C SER A 190 27.02 4.19 29.10
N GLY A 191 27.03 4.35 27.77
CA GLY A 191 27.64 3.41 26.83
C GLY A 191 26.84 2.12 26.61
N ALA A 192 25.64 2.01 27.18
CA ALA A 192 24.80 0.82 27.06
C ALA A 192 24.26 0.62 25.64
N LEU A 193 24.12 1.69 24.83
CA LEU A 193 23.74 1.56 23.43
C LEU A 193 24.80 0.80 22.61
N ASP A 194 26.09 1.10 22.81
CA ASP A 194 27.17 0.36 22.17
C ASP A 194 27.12 -1.11 22.60
N ALA A 195 27.03 -1.38 23.90
CA ALA A 195 26.92 -2.75 24.41
C ALA A 195 25.75 -3.53 23.76
N ARG A 196 24.58 -2.90 23.59
CA ARG A 196 23.41 -3.48 22.93
C ARG A 196 23.67 -3.79 21.45
N ILE A 197 24.35 -2.91 20.72
CA ILE A 197 24.73 -3.16 19.32
C ILE A 197 25.75 -4.30 19.24
N ARG A 198 26.74 -4.32 20.14
CA ARG A 198 27.78 -5.36 20.23
C ARG A 198 27.23 -6.75 20.51
N GLN A 199 26.12 -6.87 21.25
CA GLN A 199 25.43 -8.14 21.45
C GLN A 199 24.89 -8.76 20.15
N ILE A 200 24.67 -7.93 19.11
CA ILE A 200 24.16 -8.38 17.81
C ILE A 200 25.30 -8.64 16.82
N ILE A 201 26.22 -7.68 16.69
CA ILE A 201 27.24 -7.70 15.62
C ILE A 201 28.61 -8.22 16.08
N GLY A 202 28.84 -8.34 17.39
CA GLY A 202 30.13 -8.62 18.01
C GLY A 202 31.10 -7.43 17.93
N ASP A 203 32.41 -7.72 17.86
CA ASP A 203 33.47 -6.70 17.84
C ASP A 203 33.66 -6.00 16.48
N LYS A 204 32.76 -6.23 15.51
CA LYS A 204 32.85 -5.64 14.17
C LYS A 204 32.73 -4.11 14.22
N PRO A 205 33.51 -3.37 13.42
CA PRO A 205 33.36 -1.92 13.35
C PRO A 205 31.97 -1.55 12.82
N TYR A 206 31.40 -0.48 13.35
CA TYR A 206 30.14 0.08 12.89
C TYR A 206 30.11 1.60 13.07
N GLU A 207 29.22 2.24 12.33
CA GLU A 207 28.90 3.67 12.44
C GLU A 207 27.39 3.80 12.64
N ILE A 208 26.95 4.64 13.58
CA ILE A 208 25.53 4.98 13.72
C ILE A 208 25.19 6.03 12.66
N VAL A 209 24.33 5.66 11.71
CA VAL A 209 23.86 6.55 10.64
C VAL A 209 22.67 7.38 11.11
N TRP A 210 21.73 6.74 11.80
CA TRP A 210 20.52 7.39 12.29
C TRP A 210 19.94 6.59 13.45
N LYS A 211 19.24 7.26 14.36
CA LYS A 211 18.48 6.62 15.44
C LYS A 211 17.27 7.45 15.82
N SER A 212 16.22 6.80 16.29
CA SER A 212 15.01 7.46 16.78
C SER A 212 14.26 6.57 17.75
N VAL A 213 13.57 7.19 18.71
CA VAL A 213 12.66 6.50 19.63
C VAL A 213 11.27 7.05 19.44
N TYR A 214 10.31 6.16 19.18
CA TYR A 214 8.92 6.57 19.00
C TYR A 214 7.94 5.53 19.51
N ARG A 215 6.70 6.00 19.71
CA ARG A 215 5.58 5.19 20.15
C ARG A 215 4.70 4.87 18.96
N PHE A 216 4.23 3.64 18.87
CA PHE A 216 3.33 3.23 17.81
C PHE A 216 1.89 3.60 18.13
N HIS A 217 1.13 3.89 17.08
CA HIS A 217 -0.28 4.21 17.13
C HIS A 217 -0.99 3.47 16.00
N SER A 218 -2.22 3.05 16.26
CA SER A 218 -3.14 2.58 15.23
C SER A 218 -4.39 3.44 15.29
N ARG A 219 -4.57 4.36 14.34
CA ARG A 219 -5.69 5.31 14.31
C ARG A 219 -6.15 5.56 12.88
N MET A 220 -7.42 5.90 12.72
CA MET A 220 -7.96 6.37 11.43
C MET A 220 -9.04 7.42 11.62
N VAL A 221 -9.26 8.20 10.58
CA VAL A 221 -10.44 9.05 10.42
C VAL A 221 -11.70 8.21 10.21
N ASP A 222 -12.85 8.73 10.60
CA ASP A 222 -14.16 8.10 10.37
C ASP A 222 -14.62 8.21 8.91
N ARG A 223 -14.09 9.21 8.19
CA ARG A 223 -14.33 9.44 6.76
C ARG A 223 -13.09 10.07 6.11
N MET A 224 -12.76 9.59 4.92
CA MET A 224 -11.66 10.07 4.08
C MET A 224 -12.12 11.08 3.02
N ARG A 225 -13.44 11.33 2.88
CA ARG A 225 -14.00 12.44 2.10
C ARG A 225 -14.80 13.41 2.96
N VAL A 226 -14.55 14.71 2.81
CA VAL A 226 -15.34 15.79 3.38
C VAL A 226 -15.65 16.82 2.29
N GLY A 227 -16.81 16.68 1.65
CA GLY A 227 -17.20 17.52 0.52
C GLY A 227 -16.19 17.42 -0.63
N ARG A 228 -15.45 18.50 -0.88
CA ARG A 228 -14.42 18.63 -1.92
C ARG A 228 -12.99 18.34 -1.41
N VAL A 229 -12.85 17.90 -0.16
CA VAL A 229 -11.57 17.56 0.47
C VAL A 229 -11.45 16.04 0.63
N LEU A 230 -10.35 15.46 0.13
CA LEU A 230 -9.98 14.06 0.30
C LEU A 230 -8.79 13.93 1.28
N LEU A 231 -8.78 12.92 2.13
CA LEU A 231 -7.74 12.71 3.15
C LEU A 231 -6.89 11.49 2.82
N ALA A 232 -5.56 11.62 2.77
CA ALA A 232 -4.66 10.54 2.36
C ALA A 232 -3.48 10.34 3.32
N GLY A 233 -2.92 9.13 3.32
CA GLY A 233 -1.73 8.78 4.09
C GLY A 233 -1.91 8.98 5.60
N ASP A 234 -0.83 9.37 6.27
CA ASP A 234 -0.77 9.54 7.72
C ASP A 234 -1.74 10.59 8.29
N PHE A 235 -2.29 11.47 7.45
CA PHE A 235 -3.34 12.38 7.86
C PHE A 235 -4.67 11.65 8.10
N ALA A 236 -4.94 10.61 7.30
CA ALA A 236 -6.14 9.80 7.34
C ALA A 236 -6.02 8.57 8.23
N HIS A 237 -4.87 7.90 8.25
CA HIS A 237 -4.66 6.71 9.05
C HIS A 237 -3.18 6.52 9.40
N ILE A 238 -2.92 5.99 10.59
CA ILE A 238 -1.60 5.54 11.02
C ILE A 238 -1.74 4.12 11.55
N VAL A 239 -0.75 3.30 11.26
CA VAL A 239 -0.71 1.89 11.66
C VAL A 239 0.65 1.53 12.24
N SER A 240 0.70 0.47 13.03
CA SER A 240 1.98 -0.08 13.47
C SER A 240 2.83 -0.49 12.25
N PRO A 241 4.15 -0.23 12.25
CA PRO A 241 5.01 -0.38 11.07
C PRO A 241 5.26 -1.84 10.68
N PHE A 242 4.90 -2.81 11.52
CA PHE A 242 5.10 -4.23 11.23
C PHE A 242 4.28 -4.66 10.00
N GLY A 243 4.99 -4.99 8.92
CA GLY A 243 4.41 -5.34 7.63
C GLY A 243 4.53 -4.27 6.55
N ALA A 244 5.21 -3.15 6.82
CA ALA A 244 5.45 -2.07 5.84
C ALA A 244 4.15 -1.53 5.21
N ARG A 245 3.08 -1.38 6.00
CA ARG A 245 1.75 -1.03 5.47
C ARG A 245 1.53 0.47 5.30
N GLY A 246 2.07 1.31 6.19
CA GLY A 246 1.83 2.76 6.22
C GLY A 246 2.08 3.47 4.87
N LEU A 247 3.35 3.52 4.44
CA LEU A 247 3.72 4.14 3.15
C LEU A 247 2.97 3.50 1.97
N ASN A 248 2.94 2.16 1.90
CA ASN A 248 2.31 1.45 0.79
C ASN A 248 0.81 1.78 0.66
N THR A 249 0.09 1.88 1.78
CA THR A 249 -1.33 2.24 1.73
C THR A 249 -1.54 3.73 1.46
N GLY A 250 -0.64 4.61 1.91
CA GLY A 250 -0.71 6.05 1.62
C GLY A 250 -0.57 6.34 0.12
N VAL A 251 0.33 5.63 -0.56
CA VAL A 251 0.48 5.71 -2.02
C VAL A 251 -0.78 5.22 -2.75
N MET A 252 -1.40 4.15 -2.24
CA MET A 252 -2.68 3.66 -2.80
C MET A 252 -3.84 4.63 -2.56
N ASP A 253 -3.83 5.41 -1.47
CA ASP A 253 -4.80 6.50 -1.29
C ASP A 253 -4.63 7.54 -2.40
N ALA A 254 -3.40 7.98 -2.68
CA ALA A 254 -3.12 8.96 -3.72
C ALA A 254 -3.51 8.44 -5.11
N GLU A 255 -3.17 7.19 -5.45
CA GLU A 255 -3.53 6.58 -6.73
C GLU A 255 -5.06 6.50 -6.91
N ASN A 256 -5.78 6.08 -5.86
CA ASN A 256 -7.24 5.96 -5.90
C ASN A 256 -7.94 7.33 -6.00
N ALA A 257 -7.43 8.35 -5.31
CA ALA A 257 -7.93 9.72 -5.40
C ALA A 257 -7.69 10.33 -6.79
N ALA A 258 -6.48 10.17 -7.33
CA ALA A 258 -6.03 10.86 -8.53
C ALA A 258 -6.91 10.55 -9.76
N TRP A 259 -7.19 9.29 -10.04
CA TRP A 259 -7.99 8.93 -11.23
C TRP A 259 -9.45 9.36 -11.09
N LYS A 260 -10.03 9.25 -9.88
CA LYS A 260 -11.41 9.67 -9.64
C LYS A 260 -11.56 11.17 -9.78
N LEU A 261 -10.62 11.94 -9.24
CA LEU A 261 -10.57 13.39 -9.43
C LEU A 261 -10.39 13.75 -10.90
N ALA A 262 -9.50 13.07 -11.64
CA ALA A 262 -9.33 13.30 -13.06
C ALA A 262 -10.63 13.06 -13.84
N PHE A 263 -11.37 11.99 -13.53
CA PHE A 263 -12.64 11.68 -14.17
C PHE A 263 -13.71 12.73 -13.88
N VAL A 264 -13.82 13.20 -12.64
CA VAL A 264 -14.77 14.26 -12.25
C VAL A 264 -14.39 15.60 -12.87
N LEU A 265 -13.13 16.02 -12.77
CA LEU A 265 -12.64 17.30 -13.30
C LEU A 265 -12.73 17.39 -14.83
N ARG A 266 -12.65 16.26 -15.53
CA ARG A 266 -12.84 16.18 -16.99
C ARG A 266 -14.30 16.06 -17.42
N GLY A 267 -15.24 15.96 -16.47
CA GLY A 267 -16.67 15.77 -16.73
C GLY A 267 -17.01 14.38 -17.27
N TRP A 268 -16.14 13.39 -17.08
CA TRP A 268 -16.36 12.01 -17.51
C TRP A 268 -17.21 11.21 -16.51
N ALA A 269 -17.17 11.62 -15.24
CA ALA A 269 -17.94 11.03 -14.16
C ALA A 269 -18.59 12.13 -13.30
N ASP A 270 -19.67 11.77 -12.62
CA ASP A 270 -20.32 12.66 -11.66
C ASP A 270 -19.51 12.73 -10.36
N ASP A 271 -19.71 13.78 -9.57
CA ASP A 271 -19.05 13.98 -8.28
C ASP A 271 -19.27 12.81 -7.28
N THR A 272 -20.35 12.04 -7.46
CA THR A 272 -20.63 10.82 -6.68
C THR A 272 -19.59 9.72 -6.87
N LEU A 273 -18.77 9.75 -7.93
CA LEU A 273 -17.62 8.85 -8.06
C LEU A 273 -16.65 9.02 -6.88
N LEU A 274 -16.48 10.24 -6.36
CA LEU A 274 -15.59 10.50 -5.23
C LEU A 274 -16.12 9.91 -3.90
N ASP A 275 -17.41 9.58 -3.78
CA ASP A 275 -17.92 8.86 -2.60
C ASP A 275 -17.30 7.47 -2.48
N SER A 276 -16.96 6.86 -3.62
CA SER A 276 -16.28 5.56 -3.62
C SER A 276 -14.86 5.65 -3.07
N TYR A 277 -14.21 6.82 -3.08
CA TYR A 277 -12.89 7.01 -2.46
C TYR A 277 -12.97 6.75 -0.96
N ASP A 278 -13.96 7.36 -0.30
CA ASP A 278 -14.22 7.14 1.12
C ASP A 278 -14.49 5.67 1.41
N SER A 279 -15.46 5.06 0.71
CA SER A 279 -15.86 3.67 0.98
C SER A 279 -14.70 2.68 0.80
N GLU A 280 -13.89 2.87 -0.25
CA GLU A 280 -12.79 1.97 -0.58
C GLU A 280 -11.60 2.15 0.34
N ARG A 281 -11.17 3.39 0.58
CA ARG A 281 -9.96 3.67 1.34
C ARG A 281 -10.18 3.54 2.84
N CYS A 282 -11.36 3.89 3.37
CA CYS A 282 -11.72 3.57 4.75
C CYS A 282 -11.74 2.04 5.00
N ALA A 283 -12.21 1.25 4.03
CA ALA A 283 -12.18 -0.21 4.15
C ALA A 283 -10.74 -0.74 4.19
N ALA A 284 -9.87 -0.24 3.31
CA ALA A 284 -8.44 -0.57 3.31
C ALA A 284 -7.73 -0.18 4.63
N SER A 285 -8.01 1.01 5.17
CA SER A 285 -7.45 1.46 6.45
C SER A 285 -7.91 0.60 7.62
N ARG A 286 -9.19 0.22 7.67
CA ARG A 286 -9.73 -0.68 8.71
C ARG A 286 -9.03 -2.03 8.69
N GLU A 287 -8.84 -2.61 7.50
CA GLU A 287 -8.11 -3.86 7.35
C GLU A 287 -6.66 -3.74 7.84
N ASN A 288 -5.97 -2.66 7.45
CA ASN A 288 -4.60 -2.44 7.90
C ASN A 288 -4.51 -2.31 9.42
N ILE A 289 -5.46 -1.60 10.06
CA ILE A 289 -5.54 -1.51 11.53
C ILE A 289 -5.82 -2.88 12.15
N GLU A 290 -6.71 -3.68 11.57
CA GLU A 290 -7.02 -5.02 12.09
C GLU A 290 -5.81 -5.95 12.01
N VAL A 291 -5.14 -6.00 10.85
CA VAL A 291 -3.97 -6.85 10.63
C VAL A 291 -2.82 -6.44 11.53
N THR A 292 -2.46 -5.16 11.53
CA THR A 292 -1.34 -4.66 12.35
C THR A 292 -1.68 -4.67 13.84
N GLY A 293 -2.95 -4.52 14.21
CA GLY A 293 -3.44 -4.65 15.58
C GLY A 293 -3.25 -6.07 16.12
N LYS A 294 -3.62 -7.09 15.34
CA LYS A 294 -3.39 -8.51 15.69
C LYS A 294 -1.89 -8.81 15.84
N THR A 295 -1.07 -8.29 14.95
CA THR A 295 0.39 -8.39 15.08
C THR A 295 0.85 -7.73 16.37
N MET A 296 0.44 -6.49 16.66
CA MET A 296 0.82 -5.80 17.88
C MET A 296 0.34 -6.51 19.15
N ASP A 297 -0.86 -7.09 19.16
CA ASP A 297 -1.36 -7.84 20.32
C ASP A 297 -0.53 -9.12 20.58
N PHE A 298 0.07 -9.70 19.54
CA PHE A 298 1.00 -10.84 19.66
C PHE A 298 2.42 -10.40 20.06
N LEU A 299 2.89 -9.27 19.54
CA LEU A 299 4.22 -8.73 19.84
C LEU A 299 4.29 -8.12 21.24
N VAL A 300 3.28 -7.33 21.61
CA VAL A 300 3.17 -6.56 22.84
C VAL A 300 1.90 -6.99 23.58
N PRO A 301 1.89 -8.17 24.23
CA PRO A 301 0.71 -8.66 24.93
C PRO A 301 0.30 -7.72 26.07
N HIS A 302 -0.99 -7.43 26.18
CA HIS A 302 -1.56 -6.49 27.15
C HIS A 302 -2.09 -7.15 28.42
N THR A 303 -2.34 -8.47 28.39
CA THR A 303 -2.84 -9.24 29.51
C THR A 303 -1.94 -10.42 29.82
N GLU A 304 -1.97 -10.91 31.06
CA GLU A 304 -1.25 -12.13 31.46
C GLU A 304 -1.66 -13.33 30.58
N GLU A 305 -2.93 -13.41 30.19
CA GLU A 305 -3.44 -14.46 29.32
C GLU A 305 -2.88 -14.37 27.90
N GLN A 306 -2.82 -13.17 27.31
CA GLN A 306 -2.18 -12.96 26.01
C GLN A 306 -0.69 -13.31 26.06
N HIS A 307 -0.01 -12.92 27.15
CA HIS A 307 1.39 -13.25 27.37
C HIS A 307 1.60 -14.77 27.48
N ARG A 308 0.77 -15.46 28.27
CA ARG A 308 0.80 -16.93 28.42
C ARG A 308 0.60 -17.63 27.08
N ILE A 309 -0.43 -17.28 26.33
CA ILE A 309 -0.72 -17.85 25.00
C ILE A 309 0.46 -17.63 24.04
N ARG A 310 1.04 -16.43 24.03
CA ARG A 310 2.21 -16.10 23.20
C ARG A 310 3.39 -17.01 23.54
N VAL A 311 3.73 -17.14 24.82
CA VAL A 311 4.83 -18.00 25.29
C VAL A 311 4.58 -19.47 24.97
N GLU A 312 3.35 -19.96 25.16
CA GLU A 312 2.96 -21.33 24.82
C GLU A 312 3.14 -21.62 23.33
N ARG A 313 2.67 -20.71 22.46
CA ARG A 313 2.82 -20.84 21.00
C ARG A 313 4.29 -20.80 20.57
N LEU A 314 5.06 -19.83 21.05
CA LEU A 314 6.48 -19.71 20.72
C LEU A 314 7.27 -20.94 21.19
N THR A 315 6.95 -21.46 22.38
CA THR A 315 7.61 -22.65 22.93
C THR A 315 7.22 -23.91 22.17
N ALA A 316 5.94 -24.09 21.84
CA ALA A 316 5.49 -25.22 21.02
C ALA A 316 6.09 -25.20 19.61
N ALA A 317 6.25 -24.02 19.01
CA ALA A 317 6.84 -23.83 17.69
C ALA A 317 8.31 -24.30 17.58
N LEU A 318 9.02 -24.50 18.70
CA LEU A 318 10.37 -25.08 18.72
C LEU A 318 10.38 -26.55 18.30
N THR A 319 9.28 -27.28 18.54
CA THR A 319 9.19 -28.73 18.31
C THR A 319 8.05 -29.12 17.37
N ASP A 320 7.08 -28.23 17.12
CA ASP A 320 5.90 -28.49 16.28
C ASP A 320 5.73 -27.40 15.20
N ALA A 321 6.05 -27.76 13.97
CA ALA A 321 5.93 -26.87 12.81
C ALA A 321 4.47 -26.50 12.47
N SER A 322 3.48 -27.27 12.93
CA SER A 322 2.06 -26.95 12.70
C SER A 322 1.61 -25.67 13.42
N VAL A 323 2.39 -25.23 14.42
CA VAL A 323 2.14 -23.99 15.18
C VAL A 323 2.71 -22.76 14.47
N HIS A 324 3.65 -22.91 13.52
CA HIS A 324 4.31 -21.78 12.83
C HIS A 324 3.35 -20.75 12.22
N PRO A 325 2.22 -21.13 11.57
CA PRO A 325 1.25 -20.17 11.05
C PRO A 325 0.60 -19.27 12.12
N GLN A 326 0.67 -19.65 13.39
CA GLN A 326 0.13 -18.89 14.52
C GLN A 326 1.12 -17.88 15.10
N ILE A 327 2.38 -17.90 14.66
CA ILE A 327 3.41 -16.94 15.08
C ILE A 327 3.34 -15.71 14.18
N ASP A 328 3.00 -14.57 14.77
CA ASP A 328 2.84 -13.32 14.02
C ASP A 328 4.01 -12.35 14.26
N SER A 329 4.96 -12.33 13.32
CA SER A 329 6.05 -11.36 13.24
C SER A 329 5.74 -10.24 12.23
N GLY A 330 4.47 -10.05 11.87
CA GLY A 330 4.01 -9.08 10.89
C GLY A 330 3.84 -9.66 9.49
N ARG A 331 2.72 -9.30 8.85
CA ARG A 331 2.40 -9.66 7.47
C ARG A 331 2.69 -8.47 6.54
N LEU A 332 3.54 -8.70 5.53
CA LEU A 332 3.83 -7.70 4.51
C LEU A 332 2.56 -7.14 3.87
N SER A 333 2.65 -5.91 3.38
CA SER A 333 1.57 -5.22 2.70
C SER A 333 1.16 -5.97 1.43
N GLU A 334 -0.14 -6.08 1.23
CA GLU A 334 -0.76 -6.63 0.02
C GLU A 334 -1.77 -5.60 -0.49
N PRO A 335 -2.02 -5.50 -1.80
CA PRO A 335 -3.10 -4.68 -2.32
C PRO A 335 -4.44 -5.06 -1.69
N PHE A 336 -5.20 -4.07 -1.26
CA PHE A 336 -6.56 -4.28 -0.76
C PHE A 336 -7.48 -4.76 -1.89
N TRP A 337 -8.50 -5.54 -1.56
CA TRP A 337 -9.45 -6.05 -2.55
C TRP A 337 -10.79 -5.33 -2.42
N TYR A 338 -11.16 -4.59 -3.46
CA TYR A 338 -12.38 -3.80 -3.55
C TYR A 338 -13.59 -4.67 -3.92
N VAL A 339 -13.72 -5.86 -3.34
CA VAL A 339 -14.81 -6.81 -3.64
C VAL A 339 -16.18 -6.24 -3.30
N ASP A 340 -16.26 -5.48 -2.19
CA ASP A 340 -17.48 -4.82 -1.71
C ASP A 340 -17.59 -3.35 -2.19
N SER A 341 -16.75 -2.93 -3.13
CA SER A 341 -16.80 -1.55 -3.64
C SER A 341 -18.09 -1.30 -4.43
N PRO A 342 -18.68 -0.10 -4.31
CA PRO A 342 -19.80 0.29 -5.17
C PRO A 342 -19.43 0.33 -6.66
N LEU A 343 -18.15 0.36 -7.01
CA LEU A 343 -17.64 0.34 -8.39
C LEU A 343 -17.44 -1.08 -8.94
N THR A 344 -17.50 -2.11 -8.09
CA THR A 344 -17.28 -3.51 -8.46
C THR A 344 -18.61 -4.18 -8.78
N THR A 345 -18.66 -4.92 -9.90
CA THR A 345 -19.79 -5.77 -10.26
C THR A 345 -19.43 -7.22 -9.96
N PRO A 346 -20.09 -7.86 -8.99
CA PRO A 346 -19.86 -9.29 -8.70
C PRO A 346 -20.16 -10.17 -9.90
N ASP A 347 -19.40 -11.25 -10.06
CA ASP A 347 -19.64 -12.27 -11.07
C ASP A 347 -19.62 -13.66 -10.45
N ALA A 348 -20.65 -14.46 -10.74
CA ALA A 348 -20.79 -15.82 -10.24
C ALA A 348 -19.79 -16.80 -10.88
N LYS A 349 -19.27 -16.49 -12.08
CA LYS A 349 -18.25 -17.32 -12.76
C LYS A 349 -16.83 -17.08 -12.22
N HIS A 350 -16.59 -15.91 -11.63
CA HIS A 350 -15.34 -15.50 -11.00
C HIS A 350 -15.57 -15.06 -9.54
N PRO A 351 -16.03 -15.96 -8.65
CA PRO A 351 -16.35 -15.60 -7.28
C PRO A 351 -15.08 -15.28 -6.48
N PHE A 352 -15.18 -14.34 -5.55
CA PHE A 352 -14.12 -14.09 -4.59
C PHE A 352 -13.95 -15.29 -3.65
N ALA A 353 -12.81 -15.97 -3.72
CA ALA A 353 -12.54 -17.21 -2.98
C ALA A 353 -11.96 -16.98 -1.56
N GLY A 354 -11.93 -15.73 -1.08
CA GLY A 354 -11.29 -15.39 0.18
C GLY A 354 -9.78 -15.14 0.05
N ARG A 355 -9.11 -14.96 1.19
CA ARG A 355 -7.66 -14.74 1.22
C ARG A 355 -6.90 -16.03 0.95
N PRO A 356 -5.97 -16.06 -0.03
CA PRO A 356 -5.14 -17.24 -0.22
C PRO A 356 -4.11 -17.35 0.93
N PRO A 357 -3.43 -18.50 1.07
CA PRO A 357 -2.32 -18.66 2.00
C PRO A 357 -1.24 -17.59 1.81
N ARG A 358 -0.43 -17.34 2.85
CA ARG A 358 0.68 -16.37 2.79
C ARG A 358 1.58 -16.67 1.59
N GLY A 359 2.00 -15.62 0.88
CA GLY A 359 2.86 -15.73 -0.31
C GLY A 359 2.16 -16.12 -1.61
N HIS A 360 0.85 -16.31 -1.61
CA HIS A 360 0.09 -16.66 -2.81
C HIS A 360 -0.72 -15.46 -3.33
N VAL A 361 -0.82 -15.34 -4.66
CA VAL A 361 -1.62 -14.31 -5.33
C VAL A 361 -3.07 -14.80 -5.41
N PRO A 362 -4.09 -13.96 -5.12
CA PRO A 362 -5.49 -14.34 -5.28
C PRO A 362 -5.81 -14.61 -6.76
N PRO A 363 -6.81 -15.46 -7.06
CA PRO A 363 -7.30 -15.61 -8.41
C PRO A 363 -7.81 -14.24 -8.94
N PRO A 364 -7.63 -13.96 -10.24
CA PRO A 364 -8.13 -12.74 -10.87
C PRO A 364 -9.66 -12.72 -10.82
N GLY A 365 -10.24 -11.56 -10.53
CA GLY A 365 -11.69 -11.39 -10.51
C GLY A 365 -12.10 -9.98 -10.08
N PRO A 366 -13.40 -9.65 -10.12
CA PRO A 366 -13.90 -8.33 -9.72
C PRO A 366 -13.45 -7.94 -8.31
N GLY A 367 -12.97 -6.70 -8.15
CA GLY A 367 -12.41 -6.15 -6.92
C GLY A 367 -10.93 -6.44 -6.70
N VAL A 368 -10.32 -7.37 -7.45
CA VAL A 368 -8.91 -7.73 -7.31
C VAL A 368 -8.06 -6.89 -8.28
N VAL A 369 -6.84 -6.55 -7.86
CA VAL A 369 -5.87 -5.90 -8.75
C VAL A 369 -5.52 -6.82 -9.92
N LEU A 370 -5.52 -6.27 -11.13
CA LEU A 370 -5.16 -6.96 -12.35
C LEU A 370 -3.74 -7.56 -12.21
N PRO A 371 -3.47 -8.81 -12.63
CA PRO A 371 -2.10 -9.34 -12.63
C PRO A 371 -1.18 -8.46 -13.49
N ASP A 372 0.07 -8.30 -13.07
CA ASP A 372 1.04 -7.56 -13.87
C ASP A 372 1.94 -8.54 -14.61
N VAL A 373 1.76 -8.63 -15.93
CA VAL A 373 2.48 -9.54 -16.83
C VAL A 373 3.02 -8.76 -18.03
N PRO A 374 4.09 -9.24 -18.69
CA PRO A 374 4.56 -8.62 -19.92
C PRO A 374 3.51 -8.79 -21.01
N VAL A 375 3.31 -7.75 -21.81
CA VAL A 375 2.40 -7.73 -22.96
C VAL A 375 3.06 -6.98 -24.11
N ARG A 376 2.72 -7.35 -25.34
CA ARG A 376 3.30 -6.74 -26.54
C ARG A 376 2.19 -6.15 -27.40
N MET A 377 2.21 -4.83 -27.57
CA MET A 377 1.33 -4.15 -28.51
C MET A 377 1.91 -4.24 -29.93
N ALA A 378 1.07 -4.08 -30.96
CA ALA A 378 1.53 -4.12 -32.35
C ALA A 378 2.42 -2.91 -32.70
N ASP A 379 2.25 -1.80 -32.00
CA ASP A 379 2.85 -0.48 -32.24
C ASP A 379 3.80 -0.03 -31.13
N MET A 380 4.03 -0.86 -30.12
CA MET A 380 4.95 -0.54 -29.01
C MET A 380 5.85 -1.74 -28.69
N ASP A 381 7.00 -1.43 -28.11
CA ASP A 381 7.83 -2.45 -27.45
C ASP A 381 7.06 -3.14 -26.32
N CYS A 382 7.60 -4.26 -25.85
CA CYS A 382 7.06 -4.99 -24.71
C CYS A 382 6.85 -4.02 -23.53
N THR A 383 5.64 -4.03 -22.98
CA THR A 383 5.23 -3.22 -21.82
C THR A 383 4.57 -4.13 -20.77
N ARG A 384 4.00 -3.54 -19.73
CA ARG A 384 3.35 -4.24 -18.62
C ARG A 384 1.84 -4.03 -18.66
N LEU A 385 1.09 -5.08 -18.38
CA LEU A 385 -0.37 -5.03 -18.49
C LEU A 385 -1.00 -3.88 -17.68
N ARG A 386 -0.53 -3.62 -16.45
CA ARG A 386 -1.09 -2.53 -15.62
C ARG A 386 -0.80 -1.15 -16.18
N GLN A 387 0.19 -0.98 -17.06
CA GLN A 387 0.44 0.30 -17.73
C GLN A 387 -0.64 0.61 -18.76
N LEU A 388 -1.21 -0.42 -19.40
CA LEU A 388 -2.31 -0.24 -20.36
C LEU A 388 -3.60 0.26 -19.71
N ALA A 389 -3.73 0.14 -18.40
CA ALA A 389 -4.91 0.58 -17.65
C ALA A 389 -4.87 2.08 -17.29
N ARG A 390 -3.74 2.79 -17.39
CA ARG A 390 -3.56 4.09 -16.71
C ARG A 390 -4.27 5.28 -17.35
N ASP A 391 -4.51 5.22 -18.66
CA ASP A 391 -5.04 6.35 -19.44
C ASP A 391 -6.57 6.42 -19.50
N GLY A 392 -7.28 5.55 -18.79
CA GLY A 392 -8.74 5.48 -18.83
C GLY A 392 -9.26 4.10 -18.44
N LEU A 393 -10.38 3.70 -19.02
CA LEU A 393 -10.93 2.36 -18.84
C LEU A 393 -10.26 1.38 -19.81
N LEU A 394 -9.90 0.20 -19.32
CA LEU A 394 -9.34 -0.87 -20.15
C LEU A 394 -10.32 -2.04 -20.22
N LEU A 395 -10.68 -2.45 -21.43
CA LEU A 395 -11.49 -3.62 -21.72
C LEU A 395 -10.60 -4.68 -22.36
N LEU A 396 -10.42 -5.80 -21.66
CA LEU A 396 -9.73 -6.99 -22.18
C LEU A 396 -10.78 -8.02 -22.60
N THR A 397 -10.64 -8.58 -23.80
CA THR A 397 -11.63 -9.50 -24.35
C THR A 397 -11.05 -10.87 -24.66
N GLY A 398 -11.89 -11.90 -24.53
CA GLY A 398 -11.66 -13.21 -25.12
C GLY A 398 -11.69 -13.21 -26.66
N SER A 399 -11.39 -14.35 -27.25
CA SER A 399 -11.26 -14.52 -28.70
C SER A 399 -12.58 -14.50 -29.47
N ALA A 400 -13.70 -14.84 -28.84
CA ALA A 400 -15.02 -14.90 -29.48
C ALA A 400 -15.75 -13.54 -29.50
N VAL A 401 -15.14 -12.49 -28.94
CA VAL A 401 -15.75 -11.16 -28.84
C VAL A 401 -15.58 -10.36 -30.13
N ASP A 402 -16.68 -9.79 -30.63
CA ASP A 402 -16.68 -8.81 -31.71
C ASP A 402 -16.18 -7.45 -31.18
N LEU A 403 -14.93 -7.13 -31.51
CA LEU A 403 -14.27 -5.91 -31.06
C LEU A 403 -14.90 -4.64 -31.65
N HIS A 404 -15.47 -4.70 -32.85
CA HIS A 404 -16.05 -3.51 -33.48
C HIS A 404 -17.32 -3.11 -32.75
N ARG A 405 -18.23 -4.08 -32.55
CA ARG A 405 -19.47 -3.89 -31.79
C ARG A 405 -19.19 -3.45 -30.35
N LEU A 406 -18.25 -4.10 -29.66
CA LEU A 406 -17.93 -3.75 -28.28
C LEU A 406 -17.38 -2.32 -28.16
N ARG A 407 -16.51 -1.89 -29.10
CA ARG A 407 -15.96 -0.52 -29.11
C ARG A 407 -17.07 0.53 -29.25
N GLU A 408 -17.97 0.34 -30.21
CA GLU A 408 -19.10 1.24 -30.43
C GLU A 408 -19.99 1.35 -29.18
N GLN A 409 -20.32 0.22 -28.56
CA GLN A 409 -21.12 0.19 -27.33
C GLN A 409 -20.43 0.87 -26.15
N ALA A 410 -19.14 0.59 -25.97
CA ALA A 410 -18.36 1.14 -24.87
C ALA A 410 -18.20 2.66 -25.00
N GLN A 411 -17.96 3.16 -26.21
CA GLN A 411 -17.90 4.59 -26.53
C GLN A 411 -19.25 5.29 -26.32
N ASN A 412 -20.37 4.62 -26.65
CA ASN A 412 -21.71 5.14 -26.37
C ASN A 412 -22.08 5.12 -24.89
N ALA A 413 -21.43 4.26 -24.09
CA ALA A 413 -21.68 4.14 -22.66
C ALA A 413 -20.81 5.09 -21.82
N SER A 414 -19.59 5.42 -22.25
CA SER A 414 -18.64 6.18 -21.45
C SER A 414 -18.10 7.39 -22.20
N ALA A 415 -18.06 8.54 -21.52
CA ALA A 415 -17.35 9.72 -22.00
C ALA A 415 -15.85 9.68 -21.68
N ALA A 416 -15.43 8.75 -20.81
CA ALA A 416 -14.02 8.58 -20.45
C ALA A 416 -13.24 7.91 -21.60
N PRO A 417 -11.93 8.18 -21.74
CA PRO A 417 -11.08 7.42 -22.64
C PRO A 417 -11.17 5.93 -22.33
N LEU A 418 -11.26 5.12 -23.38
CA LEU A 418 -11.43 3.68 -23.25
C LEU A 418 -10.60 2.95 -24.29
N ARG A 419 -9.90 1.90 -23.83
CA ARG A 419 -9.07 1.03 -24.66
C ARG A 419 -9.68 -0.37 -24.71
N VAL A 420 -9.95 -0.89 -25.90
CA VAL A 420 -10.45 -2.27 -26.09
C VAL A 420 -9.40 -3.11 -26.79
N LEU A 421 -8.91 -4.14 -26.10
CA LEU A 421 -7.88 -5.06 -26.58
C LEU A 421 -8.36 -6.50 -26.45
N ARG A 422 -8.10 -7.31 -27.49
CA ARG A 422 -8.24 -8.76 -27.38
C ARG A 422 -6.96 -9.33 -26.78
N ILE A 423 -7.10 -10.24 -25.82
CA ILE A 423 -5.96 -10.84 -25.11
C ILE A 423 -4.99 -11.52 -26.08
N ALA A 424 -5.51 -12.30 -27.05
CA ALA A 424 -4.70 -12.98 -28.05
C ALA A 424 -3.85 -12.03 -28.92
N ASP A 425 -4.23 -10.76 -29.04
CA ASP A 425 -3.50 -9.79 -29.87
C ASP A 425 -2.30 -9.16 -29.12
N ILE A 426 -2.28 -9.27 -27.78
CA ILE A 426 -1.25 -8.66 -26.92
C ILE A 426 -0.45 -9.66 -26.08
N ASP A 427 -0.83 -10.94 -26.11
CA ASP A 427 -0.28 -12.02 -25.29
C ASP A 427 0.58 -12.98 -26.11
N ALA A 428 1.68 -12.47 -26.67
CA ALA A 428 2.55 -13.25 -27.56
C ALA A 428 3.11 -14.52 -26.92
N GLU A 429 3.30 -14.53 -25.59
CA GLU A 429 3.93 -15.62 -24.84
C GLU A 429 2.93 -16.45 -24.00
N GLY A 430 1.64 -16.09 -24.01
CA GLY A 430 0.60 -16.78 -23.24
C GLY A 430 0.57 -16.45 -21.74
N ALA A 431 1.39 -15.50 -21.28
CA ALA A 431 1.49 -15.11 -19.87
C ALA A 431 0.19 -14.46 -19.35
N LEU A 432 -0.48 -13.66 -20.19
CA LEU A 432 -1.74 -13.01 -19.84
C LEU A 432 -2.89 -14.00 -19.72
N GLN A 433 -3.03 -14.90 -20.70
CA GLN A 433 -4.02 -15.96 -20.68
C GLN A 433 -3.79 -16.91 -19.50
N GLN A 434 -2.53 -17.23 -19.16
CA GLN A 434 -2.21 -18.03 -17.98
C GLN A 434 -2.56 -17.32 -16.67
N ALA A 435 -2.34 -16.00 -16.59
CA ALA A 435 -2.58 -15.22 -15.39
C ALA A 435 -4.07 -14.92 -15.16
N LEU A 436 -4.83 -14.58 -16.21
CA LEU A 436 -6.25 -14.26 -16.12
C LEU A 436 -7.18 -15.46 -16.25
N GLN A 437 -6.72 -16.53 -16.92
CA GLN A 437 -7.54 -17.72 -17.23
C GLN A 437 -8.88 -17.36 -17.92
N THR A 438 -8.84 -16.37 -18.82
CA THR A 438 -10.05 -15.83 -19.47
C THR A 438 -10.74 -16.83 -20.38
N ARG A 439 -12.07 -16.75 -20.44
CA ARG A 439 -12.88 -17.53 -21.39
C ARG A 439 -13.06 -16.78 -22.72
N PRO A 440 -13.31 -17.48 -23.85
CA PRO A 440 -13.45 -16.86 -25.16
C PRO A 440 -14.55 -15.79 -25.25
N ASP A 441 -15.61 -15.94 -24.45
CA ASP A 441 -16.82 -15.11 -24.44
C ASP A 441 -16.84 -14.06 -23.32
N GLU A 442 -15.69 -13.70 -22.75
CA GLU A 442 -15.60 -12.74 -21.64
C GLU A 442 -15.09 -11.36 -22.07
N VAL A 443 -15.60 -10.34 -21.37
CA VAL A 443 -15.13 -8.95 -21.40
C VAL A 443 -14.79 -8.54 -19.98
N TRP A 444 -13.53 -8.22 -19.73
CA TRP A 444 -13.01 -7.77 -18.44
C TRP A 444 -12.90 -6.25 -18.44
N VAL A 445 -13.61 -5.60 -17.52
CA VAL A 445 -13.58 -4.14 -17.35
C VAL A 445 -12.60 -3.79 -16.24
N VAL A 446 -11.58 -2.99 -16.55
CA VAL A 446 -10.49 -2.62 -15.65
C VAL A 446 -10.46 -1.10 -15.46
N ARG A 447 -10.29 -0.69 -14.20
CA ARG A 447 -10.19 0.71 -13.76
C ARG A 447 -8.81 1.31 -14.00
N PRO A 448 -8.68 2.66 -13.94
CA PRO A 448 -7.38 3.32 -14.06
C PRO A 448 -6.35 2.98 -12.97
N ASP A 449 -6.82 2.60 -11.78
CA ASP A 449 -6.00 2.08 -10.68
C ASP A 449 -5.73 0.56 -10.81
N ALA A 450 -5.89 0.01 -12.01
CA ALA A 450 -5.64 -1.38 -12.37
C ALA A 450 -6.46 -2.42 -11.58
N HIS A 451 -7.55 -2.03 -10.92
CA HIS A 451 -8.48 -2.99 -10.32
C HIS A 451 -9.50 -3.48 -11.35
N ILE A 452 -9.77 -4.79 -11.35
CA ILE A 452 -10.82 -5.37 -12.19
C ILE A 452 -12.16 -4.95 -11.58
N ALA A 453 -12.97 -4.23 -12.34
CA ALA A 453 -14.28 -3.78 -11.88
C ALA A 453 -15.39 -4.79 -12.19
N ALA A 454 -15.30 -5.50 -13.32
CA ALA A 454 -16.31 -6.45 -13.73
C ALA A 454 -15.74 -7.48 -14.72
N VAL A 455 -16.37 -8.65 -14.76
CA VAL A 455 -16.24 -9.61 -15.86
C VAL A 455 -17.64 -9.86 -16.40
N CYS A 456 -17.85 -9.61 -17.69
CA CYS A 456 -19.14 -9.68 -18.36
C CYS A 456 -19.10 -10.71 -19.50
N ALA A 457 -20.24 -11.28 -19.84
CA ALA A 457 -20.37 -12.08 -21.05
C ALA A 457 -20.43 -11.17 -22.29
N ALA A 458 -19.73 -11.54 -23.36
CA ALA A 458 -19.60 -10.75 -24.59
C ALA A 458 -20.91 -10.54 -25.36
N GLY A 459 -21.92 -11.39 -25.13
CA GLY A 459 -23.26 -11.25 -25.71
C GLY A 459 -24.23 -10.42 -24.87
N ASP A 460 -23.81 -9.98 -23.68
CA ASP A 460 -24.64 -9.20 -22.75
C ASP A 460 -24.23 -7.73 -22.76
N ASP A 461 -24.66 -7.03 -23.82
CA ASP A 461 -24.40 -5.60 -24.03
C ASP A 461 -24.88 -4.74 -22.84
N GLN A 462 -25.98 -5.16 -22.20
CA GLN A 462 -26.57 -4.46 -21.08
C GLN A 462 -25.66 -4.58 -19.85
N ALA A 463 -25.10 -5.76 -19.59
CA ALA A 463 -24.15 -5.97 -18.50
C ALA A 463 -22.87 -5.14 -18.71
N VAL A 464 -22.30 -5.12 -19.92
CA VAL A 464 -21.10 -4.30 -20.22
C VAL A 464 -21.41 -2.82 -19.99
N ARG A 465 -22.53 -2.32 -20.52
CA ARG A 465 -22.96 -0.93 -20.32
C ARG A 465 -23.14 -0.61 -18.83
N ALA A 466 -23.81 -1.49 -18.09
CA ALA A 466 -24.05 -1.30 -16.65
C ALA A 466 -22.74 -1.30 -15.84
N ALA A 467 -21.79 -2.17 -16.18
CA ALA A 467 -20.47 -2.18 -15.56
C ALA A 467 -19.71 -0.86 -15.82
N LEU A 468 -19.74 -0.36 -17.06
CA LEU A 468 -19.13 0.93 -17.41
C LEU A 468 -19.77 2.10 -16.64
N GLN A 469 -21.10 2.17 -16.56
CA GLN A 469 -21.78 3.19 -15.76
C GLN A 469 -21.40 3.10 -14.29
N ARG A 470 -21.38 1.88 -13.73
CA ARG A 470 -21.03 1.64 -12.33
C ARG A 470 -19.61 2.12 -12.01
N VAL A 471 -18.64 1.82 -12.87
CA VAL A 471 -17.24 2.28 -12.69
C VAL A 471 -17.13 3.80 -12.67
N MET A 472 -17.99 4.49 -13.41
CA MET A 472 -18.06 5.96 -13.41
C MET A 472 -18.88 6.53 -12.24
N GLY A 473 -19.26 5.72 -11.24
CA GLY A 473 -20.01 6.16 -10.06
C GLY A 473 -21.49 6.46 -10.33
N ARG A 474 -22.01 6.10 -11.51
CA ARG A 474 -23.43 6.24 -11.85
C ARG A 474 -24.18 5.04 -11.33
N ARG A 475 -25.18 5.29 -10.47
CA ARG A 475 -26.09 4.22 -10.02
C ARG A 475 -26.88 3.73 -11.22
N ALA A 476 -26.93 2.41 -11.41
CA ALA A 476 -27.88 1.83 -12.35
C ALA A 476 -29.28 2.30 -11.94
N HIS A 477 -29.96 3.06 -12.81
CA HIS A 477 -31.38 3.31 -12.61
C HIS A 477 -32.06 1.94 -12.50
N ALA A 478 -32.77 1.69 -11.40
CA ALA A 478 -33.66 0.54 -11.33
C ALA A 478 -34.60 0.63 -12.54
N PRO A 479 -34.83 -0.45 -13.30
CA PRO A 479 -35.83 -0.42 -14.35
C PRO A 479 -37.17 -0.07 -13.70
N VAL A 480 -37.83 0.96 -14.23
CA VAL A 480 -39.19 1.37 -13.86
C VAL A 480 -40.17 0.27 -14.21
#